data_AF-A0A7J9YFJ5-F1
#
_entry.id   AF-A0A7J9YFJ5-F1
#
_cell.length_a   1.000
_cell.length_b   1.000
_cell.length_c   1.000
_cell.angle_alpha   90.00
_cell.angle_beta   90.00
_cell.angle_gamma   90.00
#
_symmetry.space_group_name_H-M   'P 1'
#
loop_
_entity.id
_entity.type
_entity.pdbx_description
1 polymer ?
#
loop_
_entity_poly.entity_id
_entity_poly.type
_entity_poly.pdbx_seq_one_letter_code
_entity_poly.pdbx_strand_id
1 'polypeptide(L)'
;MPADVGTHAEVVPELRDGYEVHQAALRGGLNVLLLPRQVMTAGRDSGDATELSFVHGVPQTSTLSAVTFAQDKRMRRALLTSAGLPIPKGGSYSVGRGMRSAGKLIARIGYPVVVKPAVGDNTIESQTGLRDEQEFTAAVEYLRTPTVERAEYTKAAYALTMLSEPEELDGRVVMPGSYRFLLERHVSGQYLRFLVIDDEVRSVVHCPKGPWRTDEAHEDVTATTHAGLLRLARHAVRAVPGLAIAAVDIVARDAQRGPAEQDVWIVELSERPWLAVQHGVSAEESERLGAEILRTHAKQLSVSLDEPVDEVAVDIHIEGLTESAAAVAAFVDAGRSAGLRGSLTVTDAVEGFADGVLQGDPREIARLTELLLDGRLAGHRGMLVEERKRAVEELDELAVRD
;
A
#
# COMPACT_ATOMS: atom_id res chain seq x y z
N MET A 1 -2.68 17.42 -16.24
CA MET A 1 -4.14 17.32 -16.41
C MET A 1 -4.58 16.16 -15.53
N PRO A 2 -5.29 16.37 -14.42
CA PRO A 2 -5.93 15.23 -13.78
C PRO A 2 -6.97 14.70 -14.79
N ALA A 3 -7.00 13.38 -14.96
CA ALA A 3 -8.04 12.72 -15.74
C ALA A 3 -9.41 13.15 -15.19
N ASP A 4 -10.40 13.23 -16.06
CA ASP A 4 -11.81 13.39 -15.67
C ASP A 4 -12.20 12.20 -14.78
N VAL A 5 -12.06 12.36 -13.47
CA VAL A 5 -12.41 11.34 -12.48
C VAL A 5 -13.87 11.57 -12.13
N GLY A 6 -14.76 10.99 -12.94
CA GLY A 6 -16.20 11.10 -12.78
C GLY A 6 -16.71 10.53 -11.44
N THR A 7 -18.00 10.69 -11.19
CA THR A 7 -18.75 10.27 -9.98
C THR A 7 -18.69 8.76 -9.68
N HIS A 8 -18.10 7.95 -10.55
CA HIS A 8 -17.94 6.49 -10.45
C HIS A 8 -16.49 6.03 -10.21
N ALA A 9 -15.65 6.89 -9.64
CA ALA A 9 -14.24 6.56 -9.42
C ALA A 9 -14.07 5.29 -8.55
N GLU A 10 -13.29 4.34 -9.04
CA GLU A 10 -12.92 3.13 -8.30
C GLU A 10 -11.74 3.39 -7.36
N VAL A 11 -11.63 2.58 -6.30
CA VAL A 11 -10.47 2.60 -5.40
C VAL A 11 -9.23 2.13 -6.15
N VAL A 12 -8.30 3.06 -6.36
CA VAL A 12 -7.05 2.80 -7.07
C VAL A 12 -6.11 1.88 -6.27
N PRO A 13 -5.20 1.16 -6.95
CA PRO A 13 -4.31 0.19 -6.29
C PRO A 13 -3.57 0.72 -5.07
N GLU A 14 -3.14 1.98 -5.10
CA GLU A 14 -2.34 2.60 -4.04
C GLU A 14 -3.12 2.83 -2.75
N LEU A 15 -4.45 3.03 -2.86
CA LEU A 15 -5.37 3.24 -1.74
C LEU A 15 -5.98 1.93 -1.24
N ARG A 16 -5.78 0.81 -1.94
CA ARG A 16 -6.47 -0.44 -1.61
C ARG A 16 -6.19 -0.91 -0.18
N ASP A 17 -4.95 -0.76 0.29
CA ASP A 17 -4.54 -1.24 1.62
C ASP A 17 -5.34 -0.56 2.74
N GLY A 18 -5.38 0.78 2.78
CA GLY A 18 -6.14 1.50 3.80
C GLY A 18 -7.65 1.36 3.63
N TYR A 19 -8.15 1.36 2.37
CA TYR A 19 -9.57 1.19 2.08
C TYR A 19 -10.13 -0.12 2.64
N GLU A 20 -9.45 -1.26 2.43
CA GLU A 20 -9.95 -2.55 2.91
C GLU A 20 -9.94 -2.64 4.45
N VAL A 21 -9.00 -1.95 5.12
CA VAL A 21 -8.99 -1.87 6.59
C VAL A 21 -10.07 -0.89 7.09
N HIS A 22 -10.29 0.22 6.39
CA HIS A 22 -11.29 1.24 6.70
C HIS A 22 -12.70 0.64 6.65
N GLN A 23 -13.10 0.05 5.53
CA GLN A 23 -14.42 -0.57 5.41
C GLN A 23 -14.60 -1.70 6.43
N ALA A 24 -13.56 -2.50 6.71
CA ALA A 24 -13.61 -3.51 7.75
C ALA A 24 -13.80 -2.92 9.16
N ALA A 25 -13.25 -1.74 9.44
CA ALA A 25 -13.41 -1.04 10.73
C ALA A 25 -14.85 -0.59 10.94
N LEU A 26 -15.47 0.00 9.91
CA LEU A 26 -16.88 0.37 9.92
C LEU A 26 -17.78 -0.86 10.11
N ARG A 27 -17.55 -1.93 9.34
CA ARG A 27 -18.26 -3.21 9.48
C ARG A 27 -18.12 -3.78 10.90
N GLY A 28 -16.93 -3.65 11.50
CA GLY A 28 -16.61 -4.09 12.86
C GLY A 28 -17.12 -3.17 13.97
N GLY A 29 -17.89 -2.13 13.63
CA GLY A 29 -18.54 -1.25 14.58
C GLY A 29 -17.63 -0.22 15.26
N LEU A 30 -16.49 0.10 14.64
CA LEU A 30 -15.58 1.15 15.11
C LEU A 30 -15.92 2.50 14.49
N ASN A 31 -15.67 3.57 15.25
CA ASN A 31 -15.50 4.91 14.71
C ASN A 31 -14.18 4.99 13.96
N VAL A 32 -14.10 5.85 12.97
CA VAL A 32 -12.89 6.05 12.16
C VAL A 32 -12.56 7.54 12.09
N LEU A 33 -11.30 7.88 12.30
CA LEU A 33 -10.72 9.16 11.91
C LEU A 33 -9.72 8.91 10.80
N LEU A 34 -9.95 9.52 9.64
CA LEU A 34 -9.11 9.37 8.46
C LEU A 34 -8.51 10.72 8.06
N LEU A 35 -7.19 10.70 7.87
CA LEU A 35 -6.39 11.84 7.41
C LEU A 35 -5.75 11.50 6.05
N PRO A 36 -5.35 12.52 5.26
CA PRO A 36 -4.67 12.33 3.99
C PRO A 36 -3.52 11.33 4.06
N ARG A 37 -3.34 10.57 2.99
CA ARG A 37 -2.37 9.46 2.89
C ARG A 37 -2.67 8.28 3.83
N GLN A 38 -3.95 8.01 4.06
CA GLN A 38 -4.43 6.83 4.80
C GLN A 38 -3.80 6.72 6.19
N VAL A 39 -3.62 7.87 6.85
CA VAL A 39 -3.30 7.91 8.27
C VAL A 39 -4.64 7.81 8.99
N MET A 40 -4.87 6.69 9.64
CA MET A 40 -6.18 6.32 10.15
C MET A 40 -6.09 5.91 11.61
N THR A 41 -7.06 6.32 12.41
CA THR A 41 -7.34 5.69 13.69
C THR A 41 -8.74 5.08 13.69
N ALA A 42 -8.92 4.01 14.46
CA ALA A 42 -10.19 3.32 14.60
C ALA A 42 -10.40 2.84 16.03
N GLY A 43 -11.55 3.15 16.62
CA GLY A 43 -11.84 2.87 18.03
C GLY A 43 -13.31 3.00 18.38
N ARG A 44 -13.70 2.74 19.64
CA ARG A 44 -15.10 2.92 20.08
C ARG A 44 -15.39 4.32 20.61
N ASP A 45 -14.41 4.90 21.31
CA ASP A 45 -14.48 6.21 21.92
C ASP A 45 -13.26 7.01 21.48
N SER A 46 -13.44 8.29 21.16
CA SER A 46 -12.34 9.15 20.70
C SER A 46 -11.40 9.49 21.87
N GLY A 47 -10.10 9.27 21.67
CA GLY A 47 -9.06 9.63 22.63
C GLY A 47 -8.75 8.61 23.73
N ASP A 48 -9.33 7.40 23.67
CA ASP A 48 -9.02 6.32 24.61
C ASP A 48 -7.76 5.52 24.23
N ALA A 49 -7.09 4.95 25.25
CA ALA A 49 -5.86 4.17 25.09
C ALA A 49 -6.03 2.84 24.30
N THR A 50 -7.25 2.54 23.84
CA THR A 50 -7.64 1.33 23.10
C THR A 50 -7.91 1.60 21.62
N GLU A 51 -7.32 2.66 21.07
CA GLU A 51 -7.47 3.01 19.66
C GLU A 51 -6.47 2.25 18.78
N LEU A 52 -6.96 1.70 17.68
CA LEU A 52 -6.16 1.10 16.63
C LEU A 52 -5.66 2.22 15.72
N SER A 53 -4.43 2.11 15.22
CA SER A 53 -3.92 3.08 14.25
C SER A 53 -3.19 2.40 13.10
N PHE A 54 -3.32 3.00 11.92
CA PHE A 54 -2.84 2.49 10.66
C PHE A 54 -2.25 3.59 9.80
N VAL A 55 -1.26 3.24 8.98
CA VAL A 55 -0.75 4.08 7.89
C VAL A 55 -0.70 3.23 6.62
N HIS A 56 -1.50 3.58 5.61
CA HIS A 56 -1.65 2.75 4.39
C HIS A 56 -2.01 1.29 4.71
N GLY A 57 -2.93 1.06 5.65
CA GLY A 57 -3.33 -0.27 6.13
C GLY A 57 -2.27 -1.01 6.96
N VAL A 58 -1.08 -0.45 7.16
CA VAL A 58 -0.05 -1.03 8.03
C VAL A 58 -0.39 -0.70 9.49
N PRO A 59 -0.59 -1.71 10.37
CA PRO A 59 -0.97 -1.47 11.77
C PRO A 59 0.19 -0.96 12.61
N GLN A 60 -0.09 -0.22 13.69
CA GLN A 60 0.92 0.27 14.66
C GLN A 60 1.73 -0.84 15.36
N THR A 61 1.29 -2.09 15.30
CA THR A 61 2.09 -3.24 15.77
C THR A 61 3.29 -3.54 14.85
N SER A 62 3.31 -3.01 13.62
CA SER A 62 4.53 -2.86 12.83
C SER A 62 5.30 -1.63 13.31
N THR A 63 6.42 -1.86 13.98
CA THR A 63 7.22 -0.78 14.57
C THR A 63 7.86 0.12 13.50
N LEU A 64 8.04 1.40 13.82
CA LEU A 64 8.73 2.36 12.93
C LEU A 64 10.12 1.87 12.49
N SER A 65 10.87 1.23 13.39
CA SER A 65 12.16 0.63 13.06
C SER A 65 12.04 -0.48 12.03
N ALA A 66 11.02 -1.33 12.15
CA ALA A 66 10.81 -2.45 11.22
C ALA A 66 10.41 -1.96 9.83
N VAL A 67 9.49 -0.98 9.76
CA VAL A 67 9.13 -0.29 8.52
C VAL A 67 10.35 0.36 7.87
N THR A 68 11.18 1.04 8.67
CA THR A 68 12.44 1.64 8.20
C THR A 68 13.38 0.59 7.58
N PHE A 69 13.56 -0.55 8.25
CA PHE A 69 14.38 -1.64 7.74
C PHE A 69 13.82 -2.24 6.45
N ALA A 70 12.50 -2.36 6.32
CA ALA A 70 11.83 -2.90 5.12
C ALA A 70 11.97 -1.96 3.91
N GLN A 71 11.86 -0.64 4.12
CA GLN A 71 11.93 0.38 3.07
C GLN A 71 13.35 0.64 2.56
N ASP A 72 14.38 0.53 3.41
CA ASP A 72 15.77 0.59 2.95
C ASP A 72 16.23 -0.81 2.51
N LYS A 73 16.21 -1.04 1.20
CA LYS A 73 16.56 -2.32 0.58
C LYS A 73 17.99 -2.77 0.93
N ARG A 74 18.88 -1.87 1.34
CA ARG A 74 20.25 -2.21 1.80
C ARG A 74 20.22 -2.78 3.20
N MET A 75 19.47 -2.15 4.11
CA MET A 75 19.32 -2.63 5.48
C MET A 75 18.60 -3.97 5.49
N ARG A 76 17.47 -4.05 4.77
CA ARG A 76 16.74 -5.30 4.53
C ARG A 76 17.65 -6.40 4.02
N ARG A 77 18.43 -6.13 2.97
CA ARG A 77 19.38 -7.09 2.39
C ARG A 77 20.38 -7.58 3.44
N ALA A 78 20.91 -6.69 4.27
CA ALA A 78 21.85 -7.06 5.32
C ALA A 78 21.21 -8.00 6.36
N LEU A 79 19.96 -7.72 6.78
CA LEU A 79 19.20 -8.56 7.70
C LEU A 79 18.90 -9.95 7.11
N LEU A 80 18.38 -10.00 5.89
CA LEU A 80 18.09 -11.25 5.19
C LEU A 80 19.37 -12.10 4.99
N THR A 81 20.48 -11.45 4.62
CA THR A 81 21.79 -12.12 4.48
C THR A 81 22.27 -12.68 5.81
N SER A 82 22.15 -11.90 6.90
CA SER A 82 22.55 -12.34 8.25
C SER A 82 21.72 -13.52 8.76
N ALA A 83 20.46 -13.62 8.32
CA ALA A 83 19.59 -14.76 8.61
C ALA A 83 19.85 -15.99 7.70
N GLY A 84 20.83 -15.92 6.79
CA GLY A 84 21.16 -17.01 5.88
C GLY A 84 20.10 -17.25 4.80
N LEU A 85 19.25 -16.26 4.51
CA LEU A 85 18.17 -16.39 3.55
C LEU A 85 18.68 -16.27 2.09
N PRO A 86 18.10 -17.03 1.15
CA PRO A 86 18.52 -17.00 -0.24
C PRO A 86 18.00 -15.74 -0.93
N ILE A 87 18.89 -14.80 -1.19
CA ILE A 87 18.61 -13.56 -1.92
C ILE A 87 19.54 -13.44 -3.14
N PRO A 88 19.11 -12.80 -4.24
CA PRO A 88 19.95 -12.64 -5.42
C PRO A 88 21.31 -12.01 -5.07
N LYS A 89 22.37 -12.37 -5.79
CA LYS A 89 23.67 -11.70 -5.64
C LYS A 89 23.54 -10.24 -6.08
N GLY A 90 24.06 -9.30 -5.30
CA GLY A 90 23.92 -7.88 -5.58
C GLY A 90 24.57 -6.97 -4.55
N GLY A 91 24.40 -5.68 -4.74
CA GLY A 91 24.94 -4.63 -3.89
C GLY A 91 24.48 -3.24 -4.29
N SER A 92 24.66 -2.27 -3.38
CA SER A 92 24.28 -0.88 -3.63
C SER A 92 25.40 -0.04 -4.21
N TYR A 93 25.07 0.90 -5.09
CA TYR A 93 25.99 1.91 -5.62
C TYR A 93 25.31 3.28 -5.65
N SER A 94 26.10 4.37 -5.70
CA SER A 94 25.58 5.73 -5.87
C SER A 94 25.64 6.19 -7.32
N VAL A 95 24.70 7.06 -7.71
CA VAL A 95 24.56 7.56 -9.10
C VAL A 95 25.77 8.34 -9.59
N GLY A 96 26.42 9.12 -8.71
CA GLY A 96 27.59 9.92 -9.07
C GLY A 96 28.84 9.08 -9.33
N ARG A 97 29.79 9.11 -8.39
CA ARG A 97 31.07 8.38 -8.54
C ARG A 97 30.94 6.85 -8.52
N GLY A 98 29.75 6.31 -8.22
CA GLY A 98 29.49 4.89 -8.05
C GLY A 98 29.20 4.10 -9.33
N MET A 99 29.01 4.75 -10.49
CA MET A 99 28.77 4.03 -11.76
C MET A 99 29.89 3.06 -12.14
N ARG A 100 31.15 3.40 -11.86
CA ARG A 100 32.28 2.45 -12.03
C ARG A 100 32.15 1.22 -11.12
N SER A 101 31.60 1.39 -9.93
CA SER A 101 31.34 0.29 -9.00
C SER A 101 30.19 -0.58 -9.50
N ALA A 102 29.16 0.01 -10.13
CA ALA A 102 28.10 -0.73 -10.79
C ALA A 102 28.65 -1.63 -11.91
N GLY A 103 29.45 -1.09 -12.83
CA GLY A 103 30.07 -1.89 -13.90
C GLY A 103 30.95 -3.05 -13.37
N LYS A 104 31.71 -2.82 -12.29
CA LYS A 104 32.47 -3.89 -11.61
C LYS A 104 31.56 -4.95 -10.98
N LEU A 105 30.41 -4.55 -10.46
CA LEU A 105 29.44 -5.46 -9.87
C LEU A 105 28.73 -6.29 -10.96
N ILE A 106 28.34 -5.66 -12.07
CA ILE A 106 27.80 -6.34 -13.26
C ILE A 106 28.81 -7.36 -13.79
N ALA A 107 30.08 -6.99 -13.93
CA ALA A 107 31.13 -7.91 -14.38
C ALA A 107 31.32 -9.13 -13.48
N ARG A 108 30.95 -9.04 -12.19
CA ARG A 108 31.00 -10.16 -11.23
C ARG A 108 29.72 -11.01 -11.23
N ILE A 109 28.57 -10.40 -11.48
CA ILE A 109 27.25 -11.05 -11.40
C ILE A 109 26.87 -11.68 -12.74
N GLY A 110 27.16 -10.98 -13.85
CA GLY A 110 26.68 -11.26 -15.19
C GLY A 110 25.27 -10.72 -15.46
N TYR A 111 24.97 -10.46 -16.73
CA TYR A 111 23.61 -10.16 -17.19
C TYR A 111 22.76 -11.46 -17.28
N PRO A 112 21.42 -11.39 -17.16
CA PRO A 112 20.62 -10.19 -16.93
C PRO A 112 20.65 -9.69 -15.47
N VAL A 113 20.42 -8.39 -15.27
CA VAL A 113 20.41 -7.71 -13.97
C VAL A 113 19.10 -6.96 -13.70
N VAL A 114 18.93 -6.55 -12.44
CA VAL A 114 17.81 -5.73 -11.94
C VAL A 114 18.37 -4.50 -11.24
N VAL A 115 17.79 -3.33 -11.50
CA VAL A 115 18.12 -2.07 -10.82
C VAL A 115 16.88 -1.53 -10.11
N LYS A 116 17.04 -1.12 -8.85
CA LYS A 116 15.97 -0.58 -8.01
C LYS A 116 16.47 0.63 -7.21
N PRO A 117 15.63 1.65 -6.91
CA PRO A 117 15.90 2.61 -5.85
C PRO A 117 16.23 1.91 -4.52
N ALA A 118 17.26 2.38 -3.81
CA ALA A 118 17.67 1.74 -2.55
C ALA A 118 16.71 2.01 -1.39
N VAL A 119 15.95 3.12 -1.44
CA VAL A 119 14.96 3.52 -0.44
C VAL A 119 13.68 3.91 -1.19
N GLY A 120 12.53 3.56 -0.62
CA GLY A 120 11.22 3.93 -1.16
C GLY A 120 10.26 2.74 -1.16
N ASP A 121 9.07 2.96 -1.71
CA ASP A 121 8.05 1.93 -1.83
C ASP A 121 8.62 0.70 -2.56
N ASN A 122 8.25 -0.47 -2.05
CA ASN A 122 8.72 -1.73 -2.60
C ASN A 122 7.94 -2.04 -3.89
N THR A 123 8.56 -2.79 -4.80
CA THR A 123 8.04 -3.14 -6.13
C THR A 123 7.83 -2.02 -7.16
N ILE A 124 7.82 -0.77 -6.73
CA ILE A 124 7.73 0.39 -7.61
C ILE A 124 9.12 0.71 -8.19
N GLU A 125 9.17 1.15 -9.45
CA GLU A 125 10.39 1.58 -10.15
C GLU A 125 11.46 0.48 -10.31
N SER A 126 11.09 -0.79 -10.20
CA SER A 126 12.03 -1.91 -10.41
C SER A 126 12.27 -2.15 -11.91
N GLN A 127 13.47 -1.84 -12.38
CA GLN A 127 13.88 -2.09 -13.76
C GLN A 127 14.48 -3.48 -13.88
N THR A 128 13.68 -4.46 -14.34
CA THR A 128 14.06 -5.88 -14.34
C THR A 128 14.47 -6.40 -15.70
N GLY A 129 15.38 -7.38 -15.73
CA GLY A 129 15.64 -8.16 -16.94
C GLY A 129 16.53 -7.43 -17.94
N LEU A 130 17.36 -6.50 -17.46
CA LEU A 130 18.30 -5.72 -18.25
C LEU A 130 19.40 -6.67 -18.75
N ARG A 131 19.58 -6.77 -20.06
CA ARG A 131 20.38 -7.81 -20.73
C ARG A 131 21.77 -7.35 -21.13
N ASP A 132 21.97 -6.04 -21.20
CA ASP A 132 23.23 -5.43 -21.63
C ASP A 132 23.44 -4.04 -21.03
N GLU A 133 24.61 -3.45 -21.34
CA GLU A 133 25.03 -2.14 -20.86
C GLU A 133 24.14 -1.00 -21.34
N GLN A 134 23.54 -1.14 -22.53
CA GLN A 134 22.67 -0.12 -23.11
C GLN A 134 21.35 -0.07 -22.34
N GLU A 135 20.72 -1.23 -22.11
CA GLU A 135 19.51 -1.34 -21.30
C GLU A 135 19.76 -0.89 -19.85
N PHE A 136 20.91 -1.25 -19.26
CA PHE A 136 21.30 -0.78 -17.93
C PHE A 136 21.45 0.74 -17.84
N THR A 137 22.12 1.35 -18.81
CA THR A 137 22.32 2.81 -18.84
C THR A 137 20.98 3.53 -18.96
N ALA A 138 20.09 3.07 -19.85
CA ALA A 138 18.76 3.64 -20.02
C ALA A 138 17.91 3.53 -18.74
N ALA A 139 17.97 2.39 -18.05
CA ALA A 139 17.28 2.20 -16.78
C ALA A 139 17.78 3.17 -15.69
N VAL A 140 19.11 3.38 -15.60
CA VAL A 140 19.68 4.34 -14.66
C VAL A 140 19.29 5.76 -15.00
N GLU A 141 19.27 6.16 -16.28
CA GLU A 141 18.82 7.49 -16.71
C GLU A 141 17.36 7.74 -16.33
N TYR A 142 16.47 6.78 -16.57
CA TYR A 142 15.08 6.87 -16.14
C TYR A 142 14.97 7.10 -14.62
N LEU A 143 15.72 6.32 -13.83
CA LEU A 143 15.74 6.44 -12.37
C LEU A 143 16.47 7.71 -11.87
N ARG A 144 17.05 8.53 -12.73
CA ARG A 144 17.62 9.84 -12.36
C ARG A 144 16.63 10.98 -12.51
N THR A 145 15.57 10.81 -13.31
CA THR A 145 14.44 11.73 -13.37
C THR A 145 13.88 11.94 -11.96
N PRO A 146 13.49 13.15 -11.54
CA PRO A 146 12.86 13.36 -10.23
C PRO A 146 11.69 12.42 -9.99
N THR A 147 11.56 11.92 -8.76
CA THR A 147 10.47 11.01 -8.39
C THR A 147 9.09 11.57 -8.74
N VAL A 148 8.89 12.88 -8.53
CA VAL A 148 7.63 13.58 -8.84
C VAL A 148 7.25 13.62 -10.32
N GLU A 149 8.18 13.34 -11.22
CA GLU A 149 7.96 13.33 -12.68
C GLU A 149 7.84 11.90 -13.24
N ARG A 150 8.03 10.86 -12.42
CA ARG A 150 7.94 9.47 -12.86
C ARG A 150 6.50 8.97 -12.78
N ALA A 151 6.05 8.30 -13.82
CA ALA A 151 4.67 7.81 -13.94
C ALA A 151 4.28 6.77 -12.87
N GLU A 152 5.24 6.00 -12.36
CA GLU A 152 4.99 4.92 -11.39
C GLU A 152 5.26 5.33 -9.93
N TYR A 153 5.69 6.58 -9.68
CA TYR A 153 6.08 6.99 -8.33
C TYR A 153 4.88 7.16 -7.40
N THR A 154 4.96 6.54 -6.23
CA THR A 154 4.01 6.72 -5.13
C THR A 154 4.68 7.42 -3.96
N LYS A 155 3.90 8.23 -3.22
CA LYS A 155 4.36 8.89 -2.00
C LYS A 155 3.85 8.12 -0.78
N ALA A 156 4.70 7.29 -0.19
CA ALA A 156 4.43 6.76 1.14
C ALA A 156 4.40 7.89 2.17
N ALA A 157 3.50 7.81 3.16
CA ALA A 157 3.40 8.80 4.24
C ALA A 157 4.60 8.84 5.20
N TYR A 158 5.52 7.86 5.12
CA TYR A 158 6.62 7.73 6.06
C TYR A 158 7.71 8.79 5.86
N ALA A 159 8.19 9.38 6.96
CA ALA A 159 9.17 10.47 6.94
C ALA A 159 10.50 10.14 6.21
N LEU A 160 10.88 8.87 6.11
CA LEU A 160 12.11 8.43 5.43
C LEU A 160 12.11 8.64 3.92
N THR A 161 10.94 8.59 3.26
CA THR A 161 10.85 8.83 1.80
C THR A 161 11.13 10.29 1.45
N MET A 162 10.91 11.21 2.38
CA MET A 162 11.11 12.66 2.21
C MET A 162 12.56 13.12 2.42
N LEU A 163 13.42 12.31 3.03
CA LEU A 163 14.82 12.68 3.33
C LEU A 163 15.76 12.71 2.10
N SER A 164 15.23 12.45 0.89
CA SER A 164 15.97 12.46 -0.37
C SER A 164 15.43 13.53 -1.33
N GLU A 165 15.23 14.76 -0.84
CA GLU A 165 14.78 15.88 -1.66
C GLU A 165 15.67 16.06 -2.90
N PRO A 166 15.09 16.37 -4.07
CA PRO A 166 15.84 16.54 -5.29
C PRO A 166 16.77 17.78 -5.27
N GLU A 167 17.89 17.69 -5.99
CA GLU A 167 18.85 18.78 -6.23
C GLU A 167 18.56 19.43 -7.61
N GLU A 168 19.03 20.66 -7.83
CA GLU A 168 18.99 21.30 -9.16
C GLU A 168 20.35 21.17 -9.86
N LEU A 169 20.37 20.58 -11.07
CA LEU A 169 21.55 20.44 -11.93
C LEU A 169 21.21 20.93 -13.34
N ASP A 170 21.94 21.94 -13.83
CA ASP A 170 21.75 22.54 -15.16
C ASP A 170 20.29 22.98 -15.46
N GLY A 171 19.60 23.55 -14.47
CA GLY A 171 18.20 24.00 -14.59
C GLY A 171 17.18 22.86 -14.62
N ARG A 172 17.60 21.63 -14.35
CA ARG A 172 16.73 20.46 -14.18
C ARG A 172 16.80 19.97 -12.75
N VAL A 173 15.63 19.72 -12.17
CA VAL A 173 15.51 19.01 -10.90
C VAL A 173 16.00 17.57 -11.15
N VAL A 174 16.90 17.04 -10.32
CA VAL A 174 17.46 15.69 -10.42
C VAL A 174 17.62 15.06 -9.03
N MET A 175 17.70 13.74 -8.95
CA MET A 175 18.02 13.09 -7.68
C MET A 175 19.45 13.44 -7.20
N PRO A 176 19.66 13.64 -5.88
CA PRO A 176 20.96 14.01 -5.35
C PRO A 176 22.03 12.99 -5.70
N GLY A 177 23.29 13.42 -5.87
CA GLY A 177 24.40 12.53 -6.23
C GLY A 177 24.70 11.42 -5.19
N SER A 178 24.16 11.59 -3.97
CA SER A 178 24.18 10.62 -2.86
C SER A 178 23.10 9.54 -2.97
N TYR A 179 22.11 9.71 -3.85
CA TYR A 179 21.05 8.74 -4.09
C TYR A 179 21.66 7.39 -4.51
N ARG A 180 21.13 6.30 -3.95
CA ARG A 180 21.66 4.96 -4.14
C ARG A 180 20.68 4.07 -4.85
N PHE A 181 21.22 3.21 -5.70
CA PHE A 181 20.49 2.12 -6.33
C PHE A 181 21.01 0.79 -5.81
N LEU A 182 20.11 -0.19 -5.80
CA LEU A 182 20.42 -1.60 -5.61
C LEU A 182 20.54 -2.25 -6.99
N LEU A 183 21.67 -2.90 -7.25
CA LEU A 183 21.89 -3.74 -8.42
C LEU A 183 21.95 -5.20 -7.99
N GLU A 184 21.13 -6.04 -8.61
CA GLU A 184 21.02 -7.45 -8.31
C GLU A 184 21.01 -8.32 -9.56
N ARG A 185 21.41 -9.58 -9.41
CA ARG A 185 21.22 -10.60 -10.43
C ARG A 185 19.73 -10.76 -10.71
N HIS A 186 19.34 -10.78 -11.97
CA HIS A 186 17.99 -11.21 -12.33
C HIS A 186 17.88 -12.73 -12.16
N VAL A 187 16.81 -13.18 -11.52
CA VAL A 187 16.49 -14.59 -11.30
C VAL A 187 15.18 -14.91 -12.02
N SER A 188 15.08 -16.11 -12.58
CA SER A 188 13.95 -16.53 -13.40
C SER A 188 13.16 -17.66 -12.74
N GLY A 189 11.84 -17.65 -12.91
CA GLY A 189 10.90 -18.59 -12.33
C GLY A 189 9.50 -17.98 -12.22
N GLN A 190 8.58 -18.71 -11.60
CA GLN A 190 7.32 -18.18 -11.12
C GLN A 190 7.58 -17.12 -10.05
N TYR A 191 6.97 -15.95 -10.22
CA TYR A 191 7.01 -14.88 -9.23
C TYR A 191 5.81 -15.04 -8.29
N LEU A 192 6.09 -15.30 -7.03
CA LEU A 192 5.09 -15.63 -6.02
C LEU A 192 5.10 -14.55 -4.94
N ARG A 193 3.97 -13.87 -4.74
CA ARG A 193 3.78 -12.90 -3.67
C ARG A 193 3.09 -13.56 -2.50
N PHE A 194 3.77 -13.60 -1.36
CA PHE A 194 3.26 -14.11 -0.09
C PHE A 194 2.82 -12.95 0.77
N LEU A 195 1.62 -13.01 1.36
CA LEU A 195 1.19 -12.09 2.41
C LEU A 195 1.27 -12.79 3.76
N VAL A 196 2.07 -12.23 4.67
CA VAL A 196 2.25 -12.72 6.03
C VAL A 196 1.60 -11.75 7.01
N ILE A 197 0.68 -12.23 7.83
CA ILE A 197 0.00 -11.47 8.89
C ILE A 197 0.18 -12.24 10.19
N ASP A 198 0.82 -11.62 11.20
CA ASP A 198 1.10 -12.20 12.52
C ASP A 198 1.76 -13.57 12.44
N ASP A 199 2.85 -13.64 11.67
CA ASP A 199 3.66 -14.84 11.45
C ASP A 199 2.94 -16.02 10.76
N GLU A 200 1.76 -15.80 10.19
CA GLU A 200 1.05 -16.77 9.36
C GLU A 200 0.95 -16.28 7.91
N VAL A 201 1.20 -17.18 6.95
CA VAL A 201 0.98 -16.86 5.53
C VAL A 201 -0.51 -16.97 5.25
N ARG A 202 -1.14 -15.86 4.85
CA ARG A 202 -2.59 -15.76 4.61
C ARG A 202 -2.98 -15.82 3.13
N SER A 203 -2.03 -15.55 2.24
CA SER A 203 -2.24 -15.58 0.80
C SER A 203 -0.91 -15.80 0.07
N VAL A 204 -0.95 -16.55 -1.02
CA VAL A 204 0.13 -16.71 -2.00
C VAL A 204 -0.45 -16.53 -3.40
N VAL A 205 0.00 -15.49 -4.09
CA VAL A 205 -0.45 -15.18 -5.45
C VAL A 205 0.69 -15.38 -6.43
N HIS A 206 0.44 -16.10 -7.52
CA HIS A 206 1.33 -16.17 -8.67
C HIS A 206 1.10 -14.96 -9.59
N CYS A 207 2.17 -14.19 -9.82
CA CYS A 207 2.16 -12.97 -10.61
C CYS A 207 3.10 -13.10 -11.82
N PRO A 208 2.66 -13.63 -12.99
CA PRO A 208 3.55 -13.97 -14.10
C PRO A 208 4.50 -12.86 -14.57
N LYS A 209 4.06 -11.59 -14.49
CA LYS A 209 4.85 -10.40 -14.85
C LYS A 209 5.22 -9.51 -13.66
N GLY A 210 5.17 -10.09 -12.46
CA GLY A 210 5.35 -9.37 -11.21
C GLY A 210 4.07 -8.63 -10.76
N PRO A 211 3.99 -8.26 -9.48
CA PRO A 211 2.77 -7.72 -8.85
C PRO A 211 2.38 -6.30 -9.28
N TRP A 212 3.22 -5.61 -10.06
CA TRP A 212 2.97 -4.25 -10.55
C TRP A 212 2.27 -4.24 -11.92
N ARG A 213 2.14 -5.38 -12.59
CA ARG A 213 1.48 -5.48 -13.89
C ARG A 213 0.18 -6.26 -13.77
N THR A 214 -0.83 -5.82 -14.51
CA THR A 214 -2.17 -6.43 -14.54
C THR A 214 -2.57 -6.92 -15.93
N ASP A 215 -1.64 -6.87 -16.90
CA ASP A 215 -1.88 -7.31 -18.29
C ASP A 215 -1.91 -8.83 -18.45
N GLU A 216 -1.48 -9.57 -17.43
CA GLU A 216 -1.60 -11.02 -17.34
C GLU A 216 -2.28 -11.39 -16.02
N ALA A 217 -3.19 -12.37 -16.06
CA ALA A 217 -3.99 -12.73 -14.90
C ALA A 217 -3.11 -13.28 -13.77
N HIS A 218 -3.35 -12.77 -12.57
CA HIS A 218 -2.80 -13.32 -11.33
C HIS A 218 -3.64 -14.53 -10.89
N GLU A 219 -3.01 -15.47 -10.21
CA GLU A 219 -3.65 -16.70 -9.74
C GLU A 219 -3.40 -16.92 -8.24
N ASP A 220 -4.45 -17.19 -7.47
CA ASP A 220 -4.30 -17.65 -6.08
C ASP A 220 -3.80 -19.10 -6.07
N VAL A 221 -2.60 -19.30 -5.52
CA VAL A 221 -1.95 -20.61 -5.37
C VAL A 221 -1.73 -20.97 -3.90
N THR A 222 -2.42 -20.30 -2.97
CA THR A 222 -2.26 -20.48 -1.52
C THR A 222 -2.41 -21.93 -1.11
N ALA A 223 -3.47 -22.60 -1.58
CA ALA A 223 -3.80 -23.98 -1.19
C ALA A 223 -2.81 -25.03 -1.74
N THR A 224 -2.13 -24.74 -2.85
CA THR A 224 -1.22 -25.67 -3.52
C THR A 224 0.25 -25.37 -3.22
N THR A 225 0.54 -24.22 -2.60
CA THR A 225 1.92 -23.80 -2.29
C THR A 225 2.58 -24.73 -1.28
N HIS A 226 3.79 -25.17 -1.61
CA HIS A 226 4.56 -26.07 -0.77
C HIS A 226 4.92 -25.45 0.59
N ALA A 227 4.70 -26.20 1.68
CA ALA A 227 4.93 -25.73 3.06
C ALA A 227 6.36 -25.21 3.33
N GLY A 228 7.35 -25.70 2.58
CA GLY A 228 8.73 -25.20 2.63
C GLY A 228 8.87 -23.74 2.18
N LEU A 229 8.10 -23.30 1.17
CA LEU A 229 8.07 -21.90 0.74
C LEU A 229 7.32 -21.02 1.75
N LEU A 230 6.23 -21.52 2.33
CA LEU A 230 5.52 -20.84 3.42
C LEU A 230 6.46 -20.57 4.63
N ARG A 231 7.25 -21.57 5.03
CA ARG A 231 8.27 -21.41 6.09
C ARG A 231 9.35 -20.41 5.71
N LEU A 232 9.76 -20.39 4.44
CA LEU A 232 10.76 -19.44 3.94
C LEU A 232 10.25 -17.99 4.02
N ALA A 233 9.01 -17.74 3.61
CA ALA A 233 8.38 -16.42 3.71
C ALA A 233 8.29 -15.95 5.16
N ARG A 234 7.81 -16.79 6.09
CA ARG A 234 7.78 -16.49 7.53
C ARG A 234 9.15 -16.16 8.09
N HIS A 235 10.18 -16.94 7.72
CA HIS A 235 11.54 -16.66 8.16
C HIS A 235 12.06 -15.32 7.62
N ALA A 236 11.71 -14.95 6.37
CA ALA A 236 12.05 -13.65 5.82
C ALA A 236 11.45 -12.49 6.64
N VAL A 237 10.18 -12.60 7.05
CA VAL A 237 9.53 -11.60 7.91
C VAL A 237 10.20 -11.55 9.29
N ARG A 238 10.45 -12.69 9.93
CA ARG A 238 11.13 -12.75 11.24
C ARG A 238 12.55 -12.19 11.23
N ALA A 239 13.23 -12.20 10.07
CA ALA A 239 14.55 -11.60 9.92
C ALA A 239 14.52 -10.06 10.03
N VAL A 240 13.35 -9.43 9.92
CA VAL A 240 13.13 -8.01 10.18
C VAL A 240 12.28 -7.87 11.46
N PRO A 241 12.90 -7.69 12.64
CA PRO A 241 12.19 -7.68 13.90
C PRO A 241 11.17 -6.52 13.97
N GLY A 242 9.94 -6.85 14.37
CA GLY A 242 8.89 -5.86 14.61
C GLY A 242 7.99 -5.57 13.42
N LEU A 243 8.00 -6.38 12.34
CA LEU A 243 6.94 -6.37 11.32
C LEU A 243 5.78 -7.26 11.78
N ALA A 244 4.58 -6.68 11.94
CA ALA A 244 3.35 -7.43 12.19
C ALA A 244 2.73 -7.97 10.89
N ILE A 245 2.99 -7.28 9.78
CA ILE A 245 2.55 -7.62 8.44
C ILE A 245 3.68 -7.42 7.44
N ALA A 246 3.76 -8.28 6.43
CA ALA A 246 4.65 -8.07 5.30
C ALA A 246 4.19 -8.83 4.05
N ALA A 247 4.42 -8.23 2.89
CA ALA A 247 4.48 -8.95 1.62
C ALA A 247 5.91 -9.45 1.37
N VAL A 248 6.07 -10.71 0.97
CA VAL A 248 7.36 -11.31 0.61
C VAL A 248 7.26 -11.86 -0.80
N ASP A 249 8.12 -11.39 -1.70
CA ASP A 249 8.14 -11.85 -3.07
C ASP A 249 9.27 -12.88 -3.26
N ILE A 250 8.88 -14.08 -3.71
CA ILE A 250 9.78 -15.21 -3.92
C ILE A 250 9.71 -15.64 -5.38
N VAL A 251 10.88 -15.83 -6.00
CA VAL A 251 11.00 -16.47 -7.31
C VAL A 251 11.43 -17.92 -7.12
N ALA A 252 10.61 -18.84 -7.64
CA ALA A 252 10.85 -20.28 -7.61
C ALA A 252 10.47 -20.89 -8.97
N ARG A 253 10.97 -22.09 -9.30
CA ARG A 253 10.59 -22.75 -10.56
C ARG A 253 9.15 -23.30 -10.52
N ASP A 254 8.72 -23.75 -9.35
CA ASP A 254 7.43 -24.38 -9.13
C ASP A 254 6.95 -24.14 -7.68
N ALA A 255 5.80 -23.50 -7.51
CA ALA A 255 5.19 -23.23 -6.20
C ALA A 255 4.89 -24.50 -5.37
N GLN A 256 4.74 -25.66 -6.02
CA GLN A 256 4.39 -26.93 -5.35
C GLN A 256 5.61 -27.73 -4.87
N ARG A 257 6.83 -27.25 -5.12
CA ARG A 257 8.08 -27.96 -4.73
C ARG A 257 8.83 -27.25 -3.62
N GLY A 258 9.58 -28.00 -2.81
CA GLY A 258 10.31 -27.44 -1.67
C GLY A 258 11.59 -26.68 -2.05
N PRO A 259 12.06 -25.74 -1.20
CA PRO A 259 13.34 -25.05 -1.39
C PRO A 259 14.58 -25.95 -1.55
N ALA A 260 14.52 -27.20 -1.08
CA ALA A 260 15.63 -28.16 -1.20
C ALA A 260 15.71 -28.81 -2.60
N GLU A 261 14.64 -28.70 -3.39
CA GLU A 261 14.49 -29.39 -4.67
C GLU A 261 14.65 -28.47 -5.89
N GLN A 262 14.80 -27.17 -5.64
CA GLN A 262 14.88 -26.13 -6.64
C GLN A 262 15.61 -24.90 -6.09
N ASP A 263 16.06 -24.04 -7.00
CA ASP A 263 16.55 -22.71 -6.64
C ASP A 263 15.37 -21.82 -6.27
N VAL A 264 15.48 -21.13 -5.14
CA VAL A 264 14.49 -20.18 -4.65
C VAL A 264 15.20 -18.89 -4.24
N TRP A 265 14.56 -17.75 -4.48
CA TRP A 265 15.15 -16.46 -4.19
C TRP A 265 14.09 -15.51 -3.63
N ILE A 266 14.33 -14.94 -2.46
CA ILE A 266 13.56 -13.80 -1.95
C ILE A 266 14.06 -12.57 -2.70
N VAL A 267 13.21 -11.97 -3.52
CA VAL A 267 13.55 -10.83 -4.38
C VAL A 267 13.04 -9.50 -3.85
N GLU A 268 12.06 -9.53 -2.94
CA GLU A 268 11.47 -8.35 -2.30
C GLU A 268 10.86 -8.74 -0.95
N LEU A 269 10.85 -7.79 0.00
CA LEU A 269 10.06 -7.87 1.22
C LEU A 269 9.60 -6.46 1.58
N SER A 270 8.30 -6.30 1.80
CA SER A 270 7.63 -5.03 2.01
C SER A 270 6.76 -5.06 3.26
N GLU A 271 6.76 -3.96 4.02
CA GLU A 271 5.81 -3.72 5.11
C GLU A 271 4.39 -3.49 4.59
N ARG A 272 4.26 -2.93 3.38
CA ARG A 272 2.99 -2.72 2.69
C ARG A 272 2.43 -4.07 2.21
N PRO A 273 1.17 -4.42 2.52
CA PRO A 273 0.55 -5.65 2.01
C PRO A 273 0.29 -5.61 0.50
N TRP A 274 -0.05 -4.44 -0.05
CA TRP A 274 -0.38 -4.24 -1.48
C TRP A 274 -1.52 -5.14 -1.95
N LEU A 275 -2.66 -5.05 -1.23
CA LEU A 275 -3.88 -5.85 -1.42
C LEU A 275 -4.50 -5.72 -2.82
N ALA A 276 -4.07 -4.74 -3.61
CA ALA A 276 -4.44 -4.63 -5.02
C ALA A 276 -4.08 -5.89 -5.84
N VAL A 277 -3.02 -6.61 -5.46
CA VAL A 277 -2.66 -7.89 -6.12
C VAL A 277 -3.73 -8.95 -5.88
N GLN A 278 -4.19 -9.08 -4.64
CA GLN A 278 -5.24 -10.03 -4.27
C GLN A 278 -6.59 -9.59 -4.82
N HIS A 279 -6.88 -8.28 -4.83
CA HIS A 279 -8.08 -7.72 -5.46
C HIS A 279 -8.17 -8.11 -6.95
N GLY A 280 -7.04 -8.06 -7.66
CA GLY A 280 -6.96 -8.48 -9.07
C GLY A 280 -7.23 -9.97 -9.30
N VAL A 281 -7.16 -10.81 -8.26
CA VAL A 281 -7.61 -12.21 -8.30
C VAL A 281 -9.09 -12.31 -7.92
N SER A 282 -9.47 -11.69 -6.80
CA SER A 282 -10.84 -11.63 -6.29
C SER A 282 -11.01 -10.44 -5.35
N ALA A 283 -12.10 -9.69 -5.53
CA ALA A 283 -12.47 -8.62 -4.60
C ALA A 283 -12.75 -9.14 -3.18
N GLU A 284 -13.33 -10.34 -3.07
CA GLU A 284 -13.59 -10.98 -1.78
C GLU A 284 -12.28 -11.30 -1.04
N GLU A 285 -11.21 -11.63 -1.77
CA GLU A 285 -9.92 -11.93 -1.15
C GLU A 285 -9.24 -10.68 -0.58
N SER A 286 -9.29 -9.53 -1.27
CA SER A 286 -8.76 -8.28 -0.71
C SER A 286 -9.55 -7.83 0.51
N GLU A 287 -10.88 -7.93 0.46
CA GLU A 287 -11.76 -7.62 1.60
C GLU A 287 -11.49 -8.55 2.80
N ARG A 288 -11.40 -9.86 2.56
CA ARG A 288 -11.10 -10.85 3.61
C ARG A 288 -9.78 -10.53 4.31
N LEU A 289 -8.75 -10.16 3.53
CA LEU A 289 -7.42 -9.85 4.05
C LEU A 289 -7.39 -8.50 4.80
N GLY A 290 -8.08 -7.45 4.32
CA GLY A 290 -8.23 -6.20 5.08
C GLY A 290 -8.88 -6.43 6.44
N ALA A 291 -9.96 -7.23 6.47
CA ALA A 291 -10.60 -7.63 7.71
C ALA A 291 -9.70 -8.50 8.62
N GLU A 292 -8.84 -9.34 8.05
CA GLU A 292 -7.86 -10.13 8.80
C GLU A 292 -6.75 -9.26 9.43
N ILE A 293 -6.28 -8.22 8.72
CA ILE A 293 -5.36 -7.22 9.26
C ILE A 293 -5.97 -6.53 10.47
N LEU A 294 -7.19 -6.01 10.33
CA LEU A 294 -7.92 -5.35 11.41
C LEU A 294 -8.12 -6.29 12.62
N ARG A 295 -8.69 -7.48 12.41
CA ARG A 295 -8.99 -8.44 13.49
C ARG A 295 -7.74 -8.86 14.24
N THR A 296 -6.66 -9.12 13.52
CA THR A 296 -5.39 -9.53 14.13
C THR A 296 -4.81 -8.40 14.97
N HIS A 297 -4.83 -7.18 14.45
CA HIS A 297 -4.36 -6.01 15.19
C HIS A 297 -5.21 -5.71 16.42
N ALA A 298 -6.53 -5.75 16.28
CA ALA A 298 -7.50 -5.60 17.38
C ALA A 298 -7.24 -6.61 18.49
N LYS A 299 -7.02 -7.89 18.13
CA LYS A 299 -6.68 -8.95 19.09
C LYS A 299 -5.36 -8.68 19.82
N GLN A 300 -4.32 -8.23 19.12
CA GLN A 300 -3.02 -7.90 19.71
C GLN A 300 -3.13 -6.79 20.76
N LEU A 301 -4.06 -5.84 20.57
CA LEU A 301 -4.28 -4.71 21.47
C LEU A 301 -5.51 -4.87 22.37
N SER A 302 -6.13 -6.05 22.39
CA SER A 302 -7.34 -6.34 23.18
C SER A 302 -8.52 -5.38 22.89
N VAL A 303 -8.62 -4.89 21.66
CA VAL A 303 -9.77 -4.10 21.18
C VAL A 303 -10.86 -5.05 20.71
N SER A 304 -12.09 -4.81 21.17
CA SER A 304 -13.25 -5.62 20.78
C SER A 304 -13.84 -5.11 19.48
N LEU A 305 -14.19 -6.03 18.59
CA LEU A 305 -14.93 -5.77 17.36
C LEU A 305 -16.33 -6.37 17.48
N ASP A 306 -17.32 -5.66 16.94
CA ASP A 306 -18.68 -6.20 16.82
C ASP A 306 -18.73 -7.25 15.68
N GLU A 307 -19.84 -8.00 15.58
CA GLU A 307 -20.06 -8.86 14.42
C GLU A 307 -20.13 -8.01 13.13
N PRO A 308 -19.43 -8.39 12.05
CA PRO A 308 -19.45 -7.63 10.80
C PRO A 308 -20.86 -7.50 10.22
N VAL A 309 -21.25 -6.28 9.88
CA VAL A 309 -22.53 -5.97 9.24
C VAL A 309 -22.34 -5.42 7.83
N ASP A 310 -23.33 -5.63 6.95
CA ASP A 310 -23.32 -5.10 5.56
C ASP A 310 -24.01 -3.73 5.43
N GLU A 311 -24.58 -3.21 6.52
CA GLU A 311 -25.22 -1.90 6.57
C GLU A 311 -24.81 -1.19 7.87
N VAL A 312 -24.32 0.05 7.73
CA VAL A 312 -23.93 0.91 8.85
C VAL A 312 -24.55 2.28 8.71
N ALA A 313 -24.66 2.99 9.83
CA ALA A 313 -24.98 4.41 9.86
C ALA A 313 -23.88 5.15 10.65
N VAL A 314 -23.41 6.28 10.12
CA VAL A 314 -22.39 7.12 10.73
C VAL A 314 -22.81 8.59 10.73
N ASP A 315 -22.52 9.28 11.82
CA ASP A 315 -22.35 10.73 11.79
C ASP A 315 -21.00 11.01 11.12
N ILE A 316 -21.02 11.80 10.05
CA ILE A 316 -19.81 12.18 9.30
C ILE A 316 -19.47 13.65 9.57
N HIS A 317 -18.20 13.91 9.85
CA HIS A 317 -17.63 15.24 9.94
C HIS A 317 -16.44 15.33 8.96
N ILE A 318 -16.36 16.40 8.20
CA ILE A 318 -15.32 16.61 7.19
C ILE A 318 -14.70 17.99 7.40
N GLU A 319 -13.37 18.07 7.41
CA GLU A 319 -12.65 19.34 7.52
C GLU A 319 -11.79 19.66 6.29
N GLY A 320 -11.55 20.96 6.07
CA GLY A 320 -10.59 21.44 5.08
C GLY A 320 -10.99 21.18 3.63
N LEU A 321 -12.30 21.18 3.34
CA LEU A 321 -12.82 21.03 1.98
C LEU A 321 -12.44 22.21 1.08
N THR A 322 -11.85 21.92 -0.06
CA THR A 322 -11.69 22.89 -1.15
C THR A 322 -13.00 23.04 -1.92
N GLU A 323 -13.51 24.27 -2.06
CA GLU A 323 -14.79 24.56 -2.72
C GLU A 323 -15.95 23.78 -2.09
N SER A 324 -16.13 23.94 -0.77
CA SER A 324 -16.98 23.10 0.11
C SER A 324 -18.38 22.80 -0.45
N ALA A 325 -19.09 23.79 -1.01
CA ALA A 325 -20.42 23.56 -1.59
C ALA A 325 -20.38 22.61 -2.80
N ALA A 326 -19.40 22.76 -3.69
CA ALA A 326 -19.23 21.88 -4.84
C ALA A 326 -18.74 20.49 -4.43
N ALA A 327 -17.83 20.42 -3.45
CA ALA A 327 -17.33 19.16 -2.90
C ALA A 327 -18.46 18.34 -2.24
N VAL A 328 -19.31 18.98 -1.42
CA VAL A 328 -20.47 18.33 -0.79
C VAL A 328 -21.48 17.86 -1.84
N ALA A 329 -21.76 18.66 -2.88
CA ALA A 329 -22.64 18.24 -3.96
C ALA A 329 -22.09 17.01 -4.70
N ALA A 330 -20.80 17.01 -5.06
CA ALA A 330 -20.15 15.87 -5.72
C ALA A 330 -20.15 14.61 -4.84
N PHE A 331 -19.93 14.75 -3.53
CA PHE A 331 -19.99 13.65 -2.57
C PHE A 331 -21.40 13.06 -2.49
N VAL A 332 -22.42 13.92 -2.33
CA VAL A 332 -23.82 13.49 -2.26
C VAL A 332 -24.27 12.80 -3.55
N ASP A 333 -23.91 13.31 -4.71
CA ASP A 333 -24.29 12.70 -6.00
C ASP A 333 -23.64 11.33 -6.21
N ALA A 334 -22.35 11.18 -5.83
CA ALA A 334 -21.65 9.90 -5.88
C ALA A 334 -22.23 8.90 -4.86
N GLY A 335 -22.54 9.35 -3.64
CA GLY A 335 -23.15 8.52 -2.60
C GLY A 335 -24.57 8.08 -2.93
N ARG A 336 -25.39 8.98 -3.48
CA ARG A 336 -26.75 8.65 -3.96
C ARG A 336 -26.70 7.59 -5.06
N SER A 337 -25.78 7.73 -6.02
CA SER A 337 -25.58 6.76 -7.10
C SER A 337 -25.13 5.39 -6.58
N ALA A 338 -24.49 5.35 -5.41
CA ALA A 338 -24.06 4.14 -4.70
C ALA A 338 -25.13 3.58 -3.73
N GLY A 339 -26.32 4.20 -3.65
CA GLY A 339 -27.41 3.75 -2.78
C GLY A 339 -27.27 4.18 -1.31
N LEU A 340 -26.39 5.13 -1.00
CA LEU A 340 -26.30 5.72 0.33
C LEU A 340 -27.52 6.62 0.62
N ARG A 341 -27.86 6.71 1.90
CA ARG A 341 -28.95 7.52 2.46
C ARG A 341 -28.44 8.51 3.49
N GLY A 342 -29.24 9.54 3.77
CA GLY A 342 -28.94 10.54 4.79
C GLY A 342 -28.79 11.95 4.23
N SER A 343 -27.90 12.75 4.81
CA SER A 343 -27.71 14.14 4.38
C SER A 343 -26.36 14.69 4.76
N LEU A 344 -25.85 15.64 3.96
CA LEU A 344 -24.61 16.38 4.25
C LEU A 344 -24.85 17.88 4.07
N THR A 345 -24.30 18.70 4.96
CA THR A 345 -24.44 20.16 4.97
C THR A 345 -23.08 20.81 5.14
N VAL A 346 -22.82 21.90 4.41
CA VAL A 346 -21.67 22.76 4.68
C VAL A 346 -21.96 23.58 5.94
N THR A 347 -21.24 23.30 7.02
CA THR A 347 -21.43 23.96 8.31
C THR A 347 -20.53 25.18 8.48
N ASP A 348 -19.35 25.18 7.85
CA ASP A 348 -18.47 26.34 7.76
C ASP A 348 -17.83 26.42 6.36
N ALA A 349 -18.24 27.40 5.55
CA ALA A 349 -17.69 27.57 4.21
C ALA A 349 -16.27 28.18 4.19
N VAL A 350 -15.84 28.82 5.29
CA VAL A 350 -14.53 29.47 5.41
C VAL A 350 -13.46 28.46 5.83
N GLU A 351 -13.76 27.65 6.85
CA GLU A 351 -12.86 26.58 7.30
C GLU A 351 -13.02 25.31 6.45
N GLY A 352 -14.07 25.25 5.62
CA GLY A 352 -14.33 24.14 4.70
C GLY A 352 -14.89 22.92 5.42
N PHE A 353 -15.80 23.13 6.36
CA PHE A 353 -16.41 22.08 7.17
C PHE A 353 -17.74 21.62 6.59
N ALA A 354 -17.98 20.32 6.70
CA ALA A 354 -19.27 19.73 6.40
C ALA A 354 -19.62 18.64 7.43
N ASP A 355 -20.89 18.60 7.80
CA ASP A 355 -21.42 17.64 8.77
C ASP A 355 -22.66 16.96 8.22
N GLY A 356 -22.87 15.71 8.62
CA GLY A 356 -23.98 14.95 8.08
C GLY A 356 -24.16 13.58 8.71
N VAL A 357 -25.05 12.83 8.06
CA VAL A 357 -25.34 11.43 8.37
C VAL A 357 -25.27 10.64 7.07
N LEU A 358 -24.54 9.53 7.09
CA LEU A 358 -24.49 8.56 5.99
C LEU A 358 -24.96 7.20 6.49
N GLN A 359 -25.78 6.52 5.69
CA GLN A 359 -26.21 5.16 5.96
C GLN A 359 -26.23 4.31 4.68
N GLY A 360 -25.67 3.11 4.74
CA GLY A 360 -25.62 2.17 3.62
C GLY A 360 -24.47 1.17 3.74
N ASP A 361 -23.99 0.69 2.59
CA ASP A 361 -22.85 -0.24 2.55
C ASP A 361 -21.58 0.48 3.05
N PRO A 362 -20.90 -0.03 4.10
CA PRO A 362 -19.64 0.55 4.60
C PRO A 362 -18.53 0.60 3.54
N ARG A 363 -18.56 -0.26 2.52
CA ARG A 363 -17.64 -0.21 1.38
C ARG A 363 -17.78 1.10 0.60
N GLU A 364 -19.01 1.57 0.38
CA GLU A 364 -19.26 2.79 -0.36
C GLU A 364 -18.95 4.04 0.45
N ILE A 365 -19.21 4.02 1.77
CA ILE A 365 -18.80 5.10 2.68
C ILE A 365 -17.28 5.25 2.65
N ALA A 366 -16.53 4.17 2.94
CA ALA A 366 -15.07 4.18 2.94
C ALA A 366 -14.48 4.56 1.58
N ARG A 367 -15.09 4.12 0.47
CA ARG A 367 -14.65 4.48 -0.89
C ARG A 367 -14.71 5.99 -1.10
N LEU A 368 -15.84 6.63 -0.78
CA LEU A 368 -16.04 8.06 -1.05
C LEU A 368 -15.10 8.93 -0.21
N THR A 369 -14.86 8.56 1.05
CA THR A 369 -13.99 9.29 1.96
C THR A 369 -12.52 9.15 1.59
N GLU A 370 -12.07 7.95 1.21
CA GLU A 370 -10.72 7.72 0.69
C GLU A 370 -10.46 8.53 -0.59
N LEU A 371 -11.42 8.52 -1.52
CA LEU A 371 -11.32 9.30 -2.76
C LEU A 371 -11.33 10.81 -2.51
N LEU A 372 -12.15 11.28 -1.55
CA LEU A 372 -12.17 12.68 -1.16
C LEU A 372 -10.83 13.13 -0.58
N LEU A 373 -10.24 12.37 0.35
CA LEU A 373 -8.96 12.75 0.96
C LEU A 373 -7.79 12.63 -0.02
N ASP A 374 -7.83 11.71 -0.98
CA ASP A 374 -6.82 11.62 -2.04
C ASP A 374 -6.95 12.73 -3.10
N GLY A 375 -8.13 13.35 -3.24
CA GLY A 375 -8.41 14.37 -4.24
C GLY A 375 -8.99 13.83 -5.55
N ARG A 376 -9.54 12.61 -5.52
CA ARG A 376 -10.09 11.90 -6.69
C ARG A 376 -11.62 11.95 -6.76
N LEU A 377 -12.29 12.52 -5.76
CA LEU A 377 -13.75 12.71 -5.82
C LEU A 377 -14.07 14.00 -6.59
N ALA A 378 -14.23 13.89 -7.91
CA ALA A 378 -14.43 15.01 -8.83
C ALA A 378 -13.35 16.13 -8.71
N GLY A 379 -12.14 15.76 -8.27
CA GLY A 379 -11.03 16.68 -8.08
C GLY A 379 -11.05 17.46 -6.75
N HIS A 380 -12.08 17.30 -5.92
CA HIS A 380 -12.16 17.93 -4.60
C HIS A 380 -11.34 17.19 -3.55
N ARG A 381 -10.80 17.93 -2.58
CA ARG A 381 -10.01 17.39 -1.48
C ARG A 381 -10.52 17.84 -0.11
N GLY A 382 -10.51 16.92 0.86
CA GLY A 382 -10.61 17.21 2.29
C GLY A 382 -9.28 16.98 3.02
N MET A 383 -9.20 17.42 4.27
CA MET A 383 -8.01 17.27 5.13
C MET A 383 -8.24 16.34 6.32
N LEU A 384 -9.50 16.03 6.63
CA LEU A 384 -9.90 15.11 7.68
C LEU A 384 -11.31 14.62 7.37
N VAL A 385 -11.58 13.35 7.66
CA VAL A 385 -12.93 12.80 7.77
C VAL A 385 -13.02 12.04 9.09
N GLU A 386 -14.03 12.34 9.91
CA GLU A 386 -14.39 11.56 11.09
C GLU A 386 -15.75 10.90 10.86
N GLU A 387 -15.84 9.62 11.17
CA GLU A 387 -17.03 8.79 11.03
C GLU A 387 -17.35 8.16 12.39
N ARG A 388 -18.42 8.63 13.03
CA ARG A 388 -18.86 8.12 14.32
C ARG A 388 -20.06 7.23 14.15
N LYS A 389 -19.97 6.00 14.65
CA LYS A 389 -21.06 5.04 14.58
C LYS A 389 -22.30 5.58 15.27
N ARG A 390 -23.45 5.40 14.61
CA ARG A 390 -24.79 5.62 15.19
C ARG A 390 -25.71 4.44 14.89
N ALA A 391 -26.91 4.47 15.45
CA ALA A 391 -27.92 3.46 15.14
C ALA A 391 -28.42 3.61 13.70
N VAL A 392 -28.70 2.48 13.05
CA VAL A 392 -29.38 2.44 11.74
C VAL A 392 -30.83 2.87 11.93
N GLU A 393 -31.29 3.78 11.08
CA GLU A 393 -32.61 4.42 11.14
C GLU A 393 -33.26 4.46 9.76
N GLU A 394 -34.55 4.79 9.67
CA GLU A 394 -35.16 5.10 8.37
C GLU A 394 -34.72 6.49 7.92
N LEU A 395 -33.84 6.53 6.91
CA LEU A 395 -33.34 7.75 6.30
C LEU A 395 -33.79 7.86 4.84
N ASP A 396 -34.04 9.09 4.39
CA ASP A 396 -34.32 9.40 3.00
C ASP A 396 -33.08 9.24 2.11
N GLU A 397 -33.29 9.31 0.80
CA GLU A 397 -32.22 9.35 -0.20
C GLU A 397 -31.18 10.45 0.12
N LEU A 398 -29.90 10.16 -0.09
CA LEU A 398 -28.81 11.09 0.26
C LEU A 398 -29.00 12.44 -0.44
N ALA A 399 -29.02 13.52 0.34
CA ALA A 399 -29.24 14.88 -0.15
C ALA A 399 -28.31 15.91 0.51
N VAL A 400 -28.05 17.00 -0.21
CA VAL A 400 -27.46 18.19 0.41
C VAL A 400 -28.56 18.87 1.22
N ARG A 401 -28.26 19.25 2.46
CA ARG A 401 -29.15 20.07 3.29
C ARG A 401 -28.58 21.49 3.40
N ASP A 402 -29.45 22.48 3.23
CA ASP A 402 -29.12 23.91 3.31
C ASP A 402 -28.89 24.39 4.75
#